data_AF-A0A6P7K5I5-F1
#
_entry.id   AF-A0A6P7K5I5-F1
#
_cell.length_a   1.000
_cell.length_b   1.000
_cell.length_c   1.000
_cell.angle_alpha   90.00
_cell.angle_beta   90.00
_cell.angle_gamma   90.00
#
_symmetry.space_group_name_H-M   'P 1'
#
loop_
_entity.id
_entity.type
_entity.pdbx_description
1 polymer ?
#
loop_
_entity_poly.entity_id
_entity_poly.type
_entity_poly.pdbx_seq_one_letter_code
_entity_poly.pdbx_strand_id
1 'polypeptide(L)'
;MQRIHNDCLRSVSAGVTPRPVIVTLNQTKDWALLQCEVNGASPQPDVEWQDSSGNRVGSEQPQVSEREGRFYISLQTTVTKTDHYSCVSTQNISHQIRAETYVFLSDKVFESGSGVSISGIIVGLLLVAVLVALLVATKFGSIKLCWNRELEMEQELQRERELEMEQKLLRERELEEMKQELLRECELEMEQKLLRERKLEDRQEPRKECELEEMKQKIWREGKMKTMNLDPWRERKLEEKRREIRKECKEEEMKQKIWREDGLLQLLDSPETPAEKQNGYSTGNSKEAV
;
A
#
# COMPACT_ATOMS: atom_id res chain seq x y z
N MET A 1 36.25 35.55 18.29
CA MET A 1 36.07 35.38 16.83
C MET A 1 34.62 35.02 16.53
N GLN A 2 33.73 36.03 16.61
CA GLN A 2 32.42 36.01 15.96
C GLN A 2 32.61 35.92 14.44
N ARG A 3 32.72 34.71 13.89
CA ARG A 3 32.75 34.48 12.43
C ARG A 3 32.05 33.20 11.97
N ILE A 4 31.23 32.59 12.81
CA ILE A 4 30.41 31.41 12.44
C ILE A 4 28.94 31.64 12.79
N HIS A 5 28.46 32.88 12.61
CA HIS A 5 27.05 33.24 12.87
C HIS A 5 26.47 34.19 11.82
N ASN A 6 27.04 34.23 10.61
CA ASN A 6 26.55 35.09 9.52
C ASN A 6 26.50 34.43 8.13
N ASP A 7 26.75 33.13 8.02
CA ASP A 7 26.64 32.42 6.72
C ASP A 7 25.42 31.49 6.66
N CYS A 8 24.33 31.83 7.36
CA CYS A 8 23.04 31.13 7.22
C CYS A 8 21.82 32.06 7.43
N LEU A 9 21.89 33.30 6.91
CA LEU A 9 20.72 34.19 6.79
C LEU A 9 20.62 34.82 5.39
N ARG A 10 21.14 34.13 4.37
CA ARG A 10 20.59 34.28 3.03
C ARG A 10 19.63 33.11 2.83
N SER A 11 18.54 33.14 3.59
CA SER A 11 17.37 32.33 3.26
C SER A 11 16.99 32.72 1.84
N VAL A 12 17.28 31.85 0.87
CA VAL A 12 16.48 31.79 -0.34
C VAL A 12 15.12 31.36 0.16
N SER A 13 14.30 32.33 0.59
CA SER A 13 12.90 32.13 0.84
C SER A 13 12.33 31.70 -0.50
N ALA A 14 12.16 30.39 -0.68
CA ALA A 14 11.33 29.85 -1.74
C ALA A 14 10.00 30.57 -1.60
N GLY A 15 9.74 31.51 -2.51
CA GLY A 15 8.62 32.40 -2.34
C GLY A 15 7.32 31.60 -2.38
N VAL A 16 6.38 32.01 -1.53
CA VAL A 16 5.07 31.39 -1.48
C VAL A 16 4.17 32.22 -2.39
N THR A 17 3.81 31.66 -3.53
CA THR A 17 2.78 32.23 -4.41
C THR A 17 1.58 31.29 -4.40
N PRO A 18 0.42 31.71 -3.85
CA PRO A 18 -0.79 30.92 -3.90
C PRO A 18 -1.38 30.92 -5.32
N ARG A 19 -2.19 29.91 -5.62
CA ARG A 19 -2.90 29.85 -6.91
C ARG A 19 -3.87 31.04 -7.02
N PRO A 20 -3.83 31.80 -8.14
CA PRO A 20 -4.79 32.87 -8.37
C PRO A 20 -6.23 32.34 -8.39
N VAL A 21 -7.18 33.19 -7.98
CA VAL A 21 -8.62 32.92 -8.06
C VAL A 21 -9.23 33.86 -9.09
N ILE A 22 -10.03 33.33 -10.00
CA ILE A 22 -10.73 34.11 -11.01
C ILE A 22 -12.20 34.23 -10.65
N VAL A 23 -12.73 35.45 -10.70
CA VAL A 23 -14.14 35.77 -10.48
C VAL A 23 -14.66 36.54 -11.69
N THR A 24 -15.79 36.12 -12.23
CA THR A 24 -16.52 36.89 -13.24
C THR A 24 -17.42 37.89 -12.51
N LEU A 25 -17.10 39.19 -12.62
CA LEU A 25 -17.85 40.25 -11.95
C LEU A 25 -19.14 40.60 -12.70
N ASN A 26 -19.08 40.62 -14.03
CA ASN A 26 -20.23 40.91 -14.88
C ASN A 26 -20.05 40.27 -16.27
N GLN A 27 -21.15 39.88 -16.91
CA GLN A 27 -21.13 39.31 -18.25
C GLN A 27 -22.39 39.71 -19.00
N THR A 28 -22.20 40.17 -20.23
CA THR A 28 -23.26 40.45 -21.19
C THR A 28 -23.07 39.59 -22.43
N LYS A 29 -23.88 39.82 -23.46
CA LYS A 29 -23.70 39.12 -24.76
C LYS A 29 -22.46 39.58 -25.51
N ASP A 30 -21.97 40.79 -25.22
CA ASP A 30 -20.93 41.46 -26.01
C ASP A 30 -19.60 41.60 -25.25
N TRP A 31 -19.61 41.52 -23.91
CA TRP A 31 -18.41 41.64 -23.07
C TRP A 31 -18.54 40.93 -21.72
N ALA A 32 -17.41 40.60 -21.09
CA ALA A 32 -17.32 40.12 -19.71
C ALA A 32 -16.23 40.86 -18.93
N LEU A 33 -16.49 41.18 -17.66
CA LEU A 33 -15.54 41.75 -16.71
C LEU A 33 -15.05 40.65 -15.77
N LEU A 34 -13.75 40.39 -15.79
CA LEU A 34 -13.08 39.37 -14.99
C LEU A 34 -12.20 40.04 -13.95
N GLN A 35 -12.12 39.44 -12.75
CA GLN A 35 -11.22 39.82 -11.68
C GLN A 35 -10.34 38.63 -11.29
N CYS A 36 -9.04 38.86 -11.17
CA CYS A 36 -8.09 37.90 -10.66
C CYS A 36 -7.58 38.33 -9.29
N GLU A 37 -7.60 37.41 -8.33
CA GLU A 37 -7.16 37.64 -6.95
C GLU A 37 -6.00 36.71 -6.58
N VAL A 38 -4.93 37.29 -6.02
CA VAL A 38 -3.78 36.56 -5.47
C VAL A 38 -3.62 36.96 -4.01
N ASN A 39 -3.87 36.02 -3.09
CA ASN A 39 -3.98 36.31 -1.66
C ASN A 39 -2.82 35.73 -0.85
N GLY A 40 -1.97 36.59 -0.29
CA GLY A 40 -0.95 36.18 0.68
C GLY A 40 0.40 35.80 0.08
N ALA A 41 0.74 36.33 -1.09
CA ALA A 41 1.99 36.05 -1.79
C ALA A 41 3.20 36.72 -1.11
N SER A 42 4.36 36.07 -1.12
CA SER A 42 5.61 36.67 -0.61
C SER A 42 6.82 36.02 -1.27
N PRO A 43 7.75 36.79 -1.91
CA PRO A 43 7.67 38.23 -2.22
C PRO A 43 6.53 38.59 -3.20
N GLN A 44 6.30 39.89 -3.42
CA GLN A 44 5.30 40.43 -4.35
C GLN A 44 5.44 39.79 -5.74
N PRO A 45 4.37 39.14 -6.27
CA PRO A 45 4.39 38.59 -7.61
C PRO A 45 3.89 39.60 -8.65
N ASP A 46 4.29 39.39 -9.90
CA ASP A 46 3.71 40.05 -11.07
C ASP A 46 2.47 39.30 -11.53
N VAL A 47 1.36 40.00 -11.74
CA VAL A 47 0.08 39.42 -12.16
C VAL A 47 -0.32 39.99 -13.51
N GLU A 48 -0.65 39.12 -14.46
CA GLU A 48 -1.10 39.51 -15.80
C GLU A 48 -2.22 38.59 -16.31
N TRP A 49 -3.06 39.12 -17.20
CA TRP A 49 -4.05 38.34 -17.94
C TRP A 49 -3.49 37.90 -19.30
N GLN A 50 -3.77 36.65 -19.68
CA GLN A 50 -3.44 36.09 -21.00
C GLN A 50 -4.67 35.48 -21.68
N ASP A 51 -4.70 35.53 -23.01
CA ASP A 51 -5.67 34.78 -23.82
C ASP A 51 -5.21 33.32 -24.06
N SER A 52 -6.01 32.52 -24.78
CA SER A 52 -5.69 31.13 -25.11
C SER A 52 -4.44 30.96 -25.97
N SER A 53 -4.03 32.03 -26.67
CA SER A 53 -2.81 32.07 -27.48
C SER A 53 -1.58 32.52 -26.67
N GLY A 54 -1.76 32.80 -25.37
CA GLY A 54 -0.71 33.27 -24.47
C GLY A 54 -0.37 34.76 -24.61
N ASN A 55 -1.19 35.54 -25.34
CA ASN A 55 -0.97 36.97 -25.49
C ASN A 55 -1.50 37.73 -24.27
N ARG A 56 -0.80 38.79 -23.87
CA ARG A 56 -1.24 39.67 -22.78
C ARG A 56 -2.52 40.40 -23.14
N VAL A 57 -3.52 40.31 -22.28
CA VAL A 57 -4.78 41.04 -22.39
C VAL A 57 -4.68 42.35 -21.63
N GLY A 58 -5.23 43.43 -22.20
CA GLY A 58 -5.31 44.72 -21.53
C GLY A 58 -6.04 44.60 -20.19
N SER A 59 -5.47 45.14 -19.13
CA SER A 59 -6.03 45.09 -17.77
C SER A 59 -5.94 46.46 -17.10
N GLU A 60 -6.77 46.64 -16.08
CA GLU A 60 -6.72 47.83 -15.23
C GLU A 60 -5.45 47.84 -14.37
N GLN A 61 -5.18 48.94 -13.67
CA GLN A 61 -4.04 48.97 -12.75
C GLN A 61 -4.26 47.98 -11.60
N PRO A 62 -3.28 47.12 -11.28
CA PRO A 62 -3.41 46.15 -10.20
C PRO A 62 -3.57 46.89 -8.86
N GLN A 63 -4.58 46.50 -8.09
CA GLN A 63 -4.73 46.94 -6.71
C GLN A 63 -3.88 46.04 -5.82
N VAL A 64 -2.92 46.64 -5.11
CA VAL A 64 -1.95 45.92 -4.27
C VAL A 64 -2.10 46.37 -2.83
N SER A 65 -2.24 45.41 -1.91
CA SER A 65 -2.26 45.63 -0.47
C SER A 65 -1.23 44.72 0.21
N GLU A 66 -0.55 45.23 1.23
CA GLU A 66 0.45 44.48 2.00
C GLU A 66 0.03 44.39 3.46
N ARG A 67 0.07 43.18 4.02
CA ARG A 67 -0.15 42.91 5.44
C ARG A 67 0.83 41.87 5.93
N GLU A 68 1.55 42.19 7.01
CA GLU A 68 2.48 41.26 7.67
C GLU A 68 3.53 40.64 6.70
N GLY A 69 4.01 41.43 5.73
CA GLY A 69 4.99 40.97 4.73
C GLY A 69 4.43 40.05 3.64
N ARG A 70 3.10 40.00 3.51
CA ARG A 70 2.38 39.27 2.46
C ARG A 70 1.56 40.23 1.60
N PHE A 71 1.55 39.97 0.30
CA PHE A 71 0.89 40.76 -0.73
C PHE A 71 -0.44 40.16 -1.14
N TYR A 72 -1.42 41.03 -1.32
CA TYR A 72 -2.77 40.74 -1.79
C TYR A 72 -3.02 41.60 -3.03
N ILE A 73 -3.19 40.96 -4.17
CA ILE A 73 -3.28 41.62 -5.48
C ILE A 73 -4.62 41.31 -6.12
N SER A 74 -5.29 42.34 -6.64
CA SER A 74 -6.47 42.21 -7.47
C SER A 74 -6.26 42.90 -8.83
N LEU A 75 -6.54 42.18 -9.93
CA LEU A 75 -6.37 42.66 -11.30
C LEU A 75 -7.63 42.40 -12.13
N GLN A 76 -8.26 43.46 -12.63
CA GLN A 76 -9.45 43.37 -13.47
C GLN A 76 -9.15 43.51 -14.97
N THR A 77 -9.95 42.85 -15.80
CA THR A 77 -9.91 42.98 -17.27
C THR A 77 -11.30 42.88 -17.88
N THR A 78 -11.55 43.64 -18.95
CA THR A 78 -12.77 43.52 -19.76
C THR A 78 -12.44 42.83 -21.07
N VAL A 79 -13.14 41.73 -21.36
CA VAL A 79 -12.94 40.91 -22.56
C VAL A 79 -14.18 40.95 -23.45
N THR A 80 -13.97 40.97 -24.77
CA THR A 80 -15.05 41.07 -25.78
C THR A 80 -15.06 39.93 -26.78
N LYS A 81 -14.27 38.88 -26.53
CA LYS A 81 -14.16 37.70 -27.41
C LYS A 81 -14.48 36.44 -26.61
N THR A 82 -15.14 35.48 -27.26
CA THR A 82 -15.28 34.13 -26.73
C THR A 82 -13.94 33.42 -26.75
N ASP A 83 -13.37 33.16 -25.57
CA ASP A 83 -12.05 32.57 -25.44
C ASP A 83 -11.80 31.96 -24.06
N HIS A 84 -10.70 31.22 -23.92
CA HIS A 84 -10.11 30.88 -22.63
C HIS A 84 -9.17 32.00 -22.18
N TYR A 85 -9.37 32.47 -20.96
CA TYR A 85 -8.58 33.52 -20.34
C TYR A 85 -7.86 32.97 -19.11
N SER A 86 -6.58 33.32 -19.00
CA SER A 86 -5.69 32.82 -17.96
C SER A 86 -5.13 33.97 -17.13
N CYS A 87 -5.29 33.93 -15.82
CA CYS A 87 -4.58 34.82 -14.91
C CYS A 87 -3.26 34.17 -14.49
N VAL A 88 -2.16 34.89 -14.71
CA VAL A 88 -0.81 34.39 -14.54
C VAL A 88 -0.12 35.18 -13.45
N SER A 89 0.32 34.49 -12.40
CA SER A 89 1.11 35.06 -11.32
C SER A 89 2.54 34.55 -11.41
N THR A 90 3.50 35.47 -11.58
CA THR A 90 4.92 35.18 -11.77
C THR A 90 5.73 35.70 -10.58
N GLN A 91 6.58 34.87 -10.00
CA GLN A 91 7.50 35.26 -8.94
C GLN A 91 8.94 35.21 -9.42
N ASN A 92 9.75 36.20 -9.01
CA ASN A 92 11.08 36.62 -9.49
C ASN A 92 12.09 35.56 -10.00
N ILE A 93 11.94 34.26 -9.74
CA ILE A 93 12.93 33.25 -10.16
C ILE A 93 12.32 31.86 -10.50
N SER A 94 11.28 31.79 -11.35
CA SER A 94 10.84 30.57 -12.11
C SER A 94 9.56 29.85 -11.67
N HIS A 95 8.84 30.33 -10.65
CA HIS A 95 7.52 29.79 -10.34
C HIS A 95 6.44 30.66 -10.95
N GLN A 96 5.73 30.07 -11.90
CA GLN A 96 4.55 30.65 -12.52
C GLN A 96 3.35 29.77 -12.21
N ILE A 97 2.31 30.38 -11.66
CA ILE A 97 1.06 29.68 -11.35
C ILE A 97 -0.06 30.37 -12.08
N ARG A 98 -0.94 29.57 -12.69
CA ARG A 98 -2.01 30.06 -13.55
C ARG A 98 -3.37 29.54 -13.08
N ALA A 99 -4.38 30.37 -13.29
CA ALA A 99 -5.79 30.00 -13.21
C ALA A 99 -6.44 30.31 -14.54
N GLU A 100 -7.41 29.51 -14.96
CA GLU A 100 -8.05 29.61 -16.28
C GLU A 100 -9.56 29.71 -16.12
N THR A 101 -10.20 30.47 -16.99
CA THR A 101 -11.66 30.59 -17.10
C THR A 101 -12.07 30.63 -18.57
N TYR A 102 -13.25 30.08 -18.89
CA TYR A 102 -13.83 30.16 -20.23
C TYR A 102 -14.94 31.21 -20.26
N VAL A 103 -14.86 32.14 -21.21
CA VAL A 103 -15.88 33.16 -21.43
C VAL A 103 -16.59 32.87 -22.75
N PHE A 104 -17.91 32.73 -22.68
CA PHE A 104 -18.78 32.59 -23.86
C PHE A 104 -19.58 33.87 -24.09
N LEU A 105 -19.37 34.50 -25.25
CA LEU A 105 -20.12 35.65 -25.75
C LEU A 105 -20.88 35.20 -27.00
N SER A 106 -22.17 35.54 -27.08
CA SER A 106 -23.03 35.07 -28.17
C SER A 106 -22.83 35.95 -29.40
N ASP A 107 -22.12 35.43 -30.42
CA ASP A 107 -21.92 36.14 -31.67
C ASP A 107 -23.25 36.42 -32.37
N LYS A 108 -23.47 37.69 -32.73
CA LYS A 108 -24.52 38.06 -33.67
C LYS A 108 -24.06 37.66 -35.08
N VAL A 109 -24.57 36.53 -35.56
CA VAL A 109 -24.39 36.09 -36.95
C VAL A 109 -24.92 37.20 -37.87
N PHE A 110 -24.02 37.74 -38.71
CA PHE A 110 -24.33 38.77 -39.71
C PHE A 110 -25.31 38.22 -40.75
N GLU A 111 -26.51 38.79 -40.79
CA GLU A 111 -27.56 38.47 -41.76
C GLU A 111 -27.28 39.21 -43.09
N SER A 112 -26.48 38.59 -43.96
CA SER A 112 -26.23 39.11 -45.31
C SER A 112 -27.35 38.70 -46.25
N GLY A 113 -28.33 39.59 -46.45
CA GLY A 113 -29.32 39.46 -47.51
C GLY A 113 -28.73 39.74 -48.89
N SER A 114 -28.96 38.83 -49.85
CA SER A 114 -29.11 39.20 -51.26
C SER A 114 -29.91 38.11 -52.00
N GLY A 115 -30.84 38.56 -52.85
CA GLY A 115 -31.97 37.78 -53.36
C GLY A 115 -31.60 36.52 -54.14
N VAL A 116 -32.24 35.40 -53.78
CA VAL A 116 -32.12 34.11 -54.47
C VAL A 116 -33.43 33.81 -55.21
N SER A 117 -33.33 33.59 -56.52
CA SER A 117 -34.40 33.07 -57.36
C SER A 117 -34.84 31.68 -56.87
N ILE A 118 -36.15 31.44 -56.77
CA ILE A 118 -36.79 30.24 -56.18
C ILE A 118 -36.22 28.91 -56.74
N SER A 119 -35.73 28.89 -57.99
CA SER A 119 -35.10 27.70 -58.60
C SER A 119 -33.71 27.36 -58.02
N GLY A 120 -32.92 28.35 -57.61
CA GLY A 120 -31.60 28.14 -56.99
C GLY A 120 -31.72 27.63 -55.55
N ILE A 121 -32.80 27.99 -54.86
CA ILE A 121 -33.08 27.56 -53.48
C ILE A 121 -33.31 26.06 -53.42
N ILE A 122 -34.08 25.49 -54.36
CA ILE A 122 -34.38 24.05 -54.35
C ILE A 122 -33.12 23.22 -54.60
N VAL A 123 -32.30 23.62 -55.58
CA VAL A 123 -31.03 22.92 -55.87
C VAL A 123 -30.04 23.09 -54.72
N GLY A 124 -29.95 24.30 -54.15
CA GLY A 124 -29.13 24.56 -52.97
C GLY A 124 -29.56 23.74 -51.76
N LEU A 125 -30.86 23.68 -51.45
CA LEU A 125 -31.40 22.90 -50.34
C LEU A 125 -31.19 21.40 -50.55
N LEU A 126 -31.33 20.88 -51.76
CA LEU A 126 -31.05 19.47 -52.05
C LEU A 126 -29.57 19.14 -51.88
N LEU A 127 -28.66 19.99 -52.36
CA LEU A 127 -27.21 19.80 -52.16
C LEU A 127 -26.82 19.89 -50.69
N VAL A 128 -27.39 20.86 -49.95
CA VAL A 128 -27.18 21.00 -48.51
C VAL A 128 -27.75 19.79 -47.77
N ALA A 129 -28.93 19.30 -48.12
CA ALA A 129 -29.53 18.12 -47.50
C ALA A 129 -28.68 16.86 -47.74
N VAL A 130 -28.13 16.68 -48.95
CA VAL A 130 -27.21 15.58 -49.26
C VAL A 130 -25.90 15.71 -48.49
N LEU A 131 -25.31 16.91 -48.42
CA LEU A 131 -24.10 17.17 -47.64
C LEU A 131 -24.32 16.90 -46.15
N VAL A 132 -25.44 17.37 -45.59
CA VAL A 132 -25.82 17.11 -44.19
C VAL A 132 -26.04 15.61 -43.96
N ALA A 133 -26.71 14.91 -44.87
CA ALA A 133 -26.91 13.46 -44.76
C ALA A 133 -25.58 12.69 -44.79
N LEU A 134 -24.63 13.09 -45.65
CA LEU A 134 -23.30 12.49 -45.70
C LEU A 134 -22.47 12.80 -44.43
N LEU A 135 -22.54 14.03 -43.91
CA LEU A 135 -21.89 14.41 -42.65
C LEU A 135 -22.48 13.64 -41.46
N VAL A 136 -23.80 13.45 -41.43
CA VAL A 136 -24.46 12.63 -40.40
C VAL A 136 -24.06 11.18 -40.55
N ALA A 137 -24.10 10.59 -41.75
CA ALA A 137 -23.73 9.18 -41.96
C ALA A 137 -22.27 8.88 -41.60
N THR A 138 -21.34 9.77 -41.96
CA THR A 138 -19.91 9.63 -41.62
C THR A 138 -19.69 9.74 -40.12
N LYS A 139 -20.33 10.71 -39.44
CA LYS A 139 -20.25 10.85 -37.98
C LYS A 139 -20.93 9.70 -37.24
N PHE A 140 -22.11 9.26 -37.67
CA PHE A 140 -22.84 8.15 -37.05
C PHE A 140 -22.12 6.81 -37.23
N GLY A 141 -21.46 6.60 -38.38
CA GLY A 141 -20.62 5.43 -38.63
C GLY A 141 -19.39 5.39 -37.71
N SER A 142 -18.67 6.50 -37.57
CA SER A 142 -17.54 6.61 -36.64
C SER A 142 -17.96 6.51 -35.18
N ILE A 143 -19.08 7.13 -34.80
CA ILE A 143 -19.67 7.06 -33.45
C ILE A 143 -20.05 5.60 -33.16
N LYS A 144 -20.78 4.91 -34.04
CA LYS A 144 -21.16 3.50 -33.82
C LYS A 144 -19.95 2.58 -33.68
N LEU A 145 -18.90 2.77 -34.49
CA LEU A 145 -17.65 2.00 -34.39
C LEU A 145 -16.87 2.32 -33.10
N CYS A 146 -16.80 3.59 -32.70
CA CYS A 146 -16.18 3.98 -31.43
C CYS A 146 -16.94 3.43 -30.22
N TRP A 147 -18.27 3.47 -30.23
CA TRP A 147 -19.10 2.97 -29.13
C TRP A 147 -19.01 1.44 -29.04
N ASN A 148 -18.92 0.73 -30.17
CA ASN A 148 -18.74 -0.72 -30.18
C ASN A 148 -17.36 -1.14 -29.63
N ARG A 149 -16.31 -0.37 -29.93
CA ARG A 149 -14.95 -0.63 -29.44
C ARG A 149 -14.78 -0.29 -27.96
N GLU A 150 -15.41 0.77 -27.47
CA GLU A 150 -15.45 1.11 -26.04
C GLU A 150 -16.16 0.01 -25.23
N LEU A 151 -17.31 -0.46 -25.72
CA LEU A 151 -18.08 -1.54 -25.08
C LEU A 151 -17.30 -2.86 -25.06
N GLU A 152 -16.53 -3.15 -26.11
CA GLU A 152 -15.66 -4.33 -26.19
C GLU A 152 -14.54 -4.29 -25.14
N MET A 153 -13.88 -3.13 -24.96
CA MET A 153 -12.87 -2.93 -23.92
C MET A 153 -13.46 -3.03 -22.50
N GLU A 154 -14.66 -2.49 -22.27
CA GLU A 154 -15.33 -2.64 -20.98
C GLU A 154 -15.63 -4.11 -20.66
N GLN A 155 -16.05 -4.91 -21.64
CA GLN A 155 -16.29 -6.34 -21.45
C GLN A 155 -14.99 -7.11 -21.20
N GLU A 156 -13.90 -6.81 -21.90
CA GLU A 156 -12.60 -7.43 -21.66
C GLU A 156 -12.10 -7.13 -20.25
N LEU A 157 -12.19 -5.87 -19.82
CA LEU A 157 -11.81 -5.48 -18.46
C LEU A 157 -12.66 -6.17 -17.38
N GLN A 158 -13.97 -6.34 -17.63
CA GLN A 158 -14.83 -7.11 -16.71
C GLN A 158 -14.38 -8.57 -16.62
N ARG A 159 -14.09 -9.22 -17.76
CA ARG A 159 -13.59 -10.61 -17.78
C ARG A 159 -12.24 -10.74 -17.10
N GLU A 160 -11.32 -9.78 -17.32
CA GLU A 160 -10.02 -9.76 -16.64
C GLU A 160 -10.19 -9.65 -15.12
N ARG A 161 -11.10 -8.80 -14.64
CA ARG A 161 -11.42 -8.70 -13.21
C ARG A 161 -12.06 -9.96 -12.66
N GLU A 162 -12.95 -10.62 -13.40
CA GLU A 162 -13.54 -11.90 -13.01
C GLU A 162 -12.46 -12.97 -12.89
N LEU A 163 -11.57 -13.08 -13.88
CA LEU A 163 -10.43 -13.99 -13.85
C LEU A 163 -9.45 -13.66 -12.72
N GLU A 164 -9.18 -12.38 -12.46
CA GLU A 164 -8.32 -11.95 -11.34
C GLU A 164 -8.96 -12.32 -10.00
N MET A 165 -10.27 -12.15 -9.85
CA MET A 165 -11.02 -12.55 -8.67
C MET A 165 -11.04 -14.06 -8.49
N GLU A 166 -11.24 -14.83 -9.55
CA GLU A 166 -11.15 -16.30 -9.52
C GLU A 166 -9.75 -16.78 -9.16
N GLN A 167 -8.70 -16.20 -9.75
CA GLN A 167 -7.31 -16.50 -9.39
C GLN A 167 -7.00 -16.14 -7.94
N LYS A 168 -7.51 -15.00 -7.46
CA LYS A 168 -7.33 -14.60 -6.07
C LYS A 168 -8.03 -15.58 -5.12
N LEU A 169 -9.25 -16.00 -5.44
CA LEU A 169 -10.00 -16.98 -4.66
C LEU A 169 -9.31 -18.35 -4.65
N LEU A 170 -8.75 -18.78 -5.79
CA LEU A 170 -7.96 -20.00 -5.88
C LEU A 170 -6.70 -19.92 -5.01
N ARG A 171 -5.93 -18.83 -5.10
CA ARG A 171 -4.76 -18.62 -4.24
C ARG A 171 -5.11 -18.55 -2.76
N GLU A 172 -6.22 -17.92 -2.40
CA GLU A 172 -6.70 -17.90 -1.01
C GLU A 172 -7.09 -19.30 -0.55
N ARG A 173 -7.75 -20.11 -1.40
CA ARG A 173 -8.06 -21.52 -1.10
C ARG A 173 -6.79 -22.35 -0.91
N GLU A 174 -5.83 -22.26 -1.83
CA GLU A 174 -4.53 -22.95 -1.72
C GLU A 174 -3.76 -22.52 -0.47
N LEU A 175 -3.83 -21.24 -0.11
CA LEU A 175 -3.24 -20.72 1.11
C LEU A 175 -3.93 -21.28 2.36
N GLU A 176 -5.27 -21.40 2.36
CA GLU A 176 -6.00 -22.03 3.46
C GLU A 176 -5.71 -23.53 3.57
N GLU A 177 -5.54 -24.22 2.45
CA GLU A 177 -5.10 -25.62 2.44
C GLU A 177 -3.68 -25.77 3.01
N MET A 178 -2.72 -24.94 2.56
CA MET A 178 -1.37 -24.91 3.12
C MET A 178 -1.36 -24.53 4.61
N LYS A 179 -2.21 -23.58 5.02
CA LYS A 179 -2.35 -23.22 6.44
C LYS A 179 -2.87 -24.39 7.26
N GLN A 180 -3.88 -25.12 6.77
CA GLN A 180 -4.40 -26.30 7.46
C GLN A 180 -3.35 -27.39 7.57
N GLU A 181 -2.61 -27.65 6.50
CA GLU A 181 -1.56 -28.65 6.50
C GLU A 181 -0.46 -28.29 7.51
N LEU A 182 0.02 -27.04 7.48
CA LEU A 182 0.99 -26.54 8.45
C LEU A 182 0.45 -26.57 9.89
N LEU A 183 -0.84 -26.29 10.09
CA LEU A 183 -1.47 -26.36 11.41
C LEU A 183 -1.48 -27.80 11.95
N ARG A 184 -1.76 -28.79 11.09
CA ARG A 184 -1.68 -30.21 11.44
C ARG A 184 -0.25 -30.63 11.77
N GLU A 185 0.73 -30.19 10.97
CA GLU A 185 2.14 -30.44 11.28
C GLU A 185 2.54 -29.85 12.64
N CYS A 186 2.11 -28.61 12.92
CA CYS A 186 2.36 -27.95 14.20
C CYS A 186 1.68 -28.65 15.39
N GLU A 187 0.45 -29.13 15.21
CA GLU A 187 -0.28 -29.91 16.22
C GLU A 187 0.44 -31.23 16.52
N LEU A 188 0.86 -31.97 15.48
CA LEU A 188 1.65 -33.19 15.61
C LEU A 188 3.00 -32.92 16.29
N GLU A 189 3.69 -31.84 15.92
CA GLU A 189 4.93 -31.44 16.58
C GLU A 189 4.72 -31.13 18.07
N MET A 190 3.63 -30.43 18.40
CA MET A 190 3.28 -30.10 19.78
C MET A 190 2.95 -31.35 20.59
N GLU A 191 2.14 -32.27 20.05
CA GLU A 191 1.86 -33.56 20.67
C GLU A 191 3.13 -34.37 20.89
N GLN A 192 4.03 -34.42 19.90
CA GLN A 192 5.33 -35.08 20.05
C GLN A 192 6.21 -34.43 21.11
N LYS A 193 6.20 -33.10 21.22
CA LYS A 193 6.93 -32.37 22.28
C LYS A 193 6.35 -32.70 23.65
N LEU A 194 5.03 -32.67 23.81
CA LEU A 194 4.34 -33.04 25.06
C LEU A 194 4.60 -34.50 25.45
N LEU A 195 4.58 -35.43 24.49
CA LEU A 195 4.94 -36.83 24.71
C LEU A 195 6.39 -36.98 25.13
N ARG A 196 7.32 -36.22 24.53
CA ARG A 196 8.73 -36.19 24.93
C ARG A 196 8.91 -35.63 26.34
N GLU A 197 8.24 -34.54 26.68
CA GLU A 197 8.26 -33.94 28.01
C GLU A 197 7.70 -34.89 29.06
N ARG A 198 6.55 -35.52 28.80
CA ARG A 198 5.99 -36.55 29.70
C ARG A 198 6.95 -37.72 29.89
N LYS A 199 7.56 -38.23 28.82
CA LYS A 199 8.59 -39.29 28.92
C LYS A 199 9.81 -38.85 29.72
N LEU A 200 10.20 -37.57 29.67
CA LEU A 200 11.28 -37.03 30.48
C LEU A 200 10.86 -36.90 31.95
N GLU A 201 9.63 -36.49 32.21
CA GLU A 201 9.06 -36.38 33.56
C GLU A 201 8.94 -37.76 34.22
N ASP A 202 8.34 -38.74 33.53
CA ASP A 202 8.27 -40.15 33.97
C ASP A 202 9.68 -40.73 34.22
N ARG A 203 10.68 -40.34 33.42
CA ARG A 203 12.08 -40.77 33.61
C ARG A 203 12.72 -40.11 34.84
N GLN A 204 12.30 -38.89 35.18
CA GLN A 204 12.87 -38.13 36.29
C GLN A 204 12.19 -38.46 37.63
N GLU A 205 10.93 -38.88 37.63
CA GLU A 205 10.14 -39.22 38.81
C GLU A 205 10.81 -40.28 39.72
N PRO A 206 11.23 -41.47 39.24
CA PRO A 206 11.89 -42.47 40.09
C PRO A 206 13.25 -41.98 40.62
N ARG A 207 13.93 -41.07 39.88
CA ARG A 207 15.17 -40.44 40.36
C ARG A 207 14.87 -39.50 41.54
N LYS A 208 13.84 -38.66 41.44
CA LYS A 208 13.40 -37.79 42.54
C LYS A 208 12.95 -38.59 43.76
N GLU A 209 12.29 -39.73 43.54
CA GLU A 209 11.85 -40.62 44.62
C GLU A 209 13.03 -41.27 45.36
N CYS A 210 14.04 -41.78 44.64
CA CYS A 210 15.29 -42.25 45.24
C CYS A 210 16.03 -41.14 46.00
N GLU A 211 16.16 -39.93 45.43
CA GLU A 211 16.81 -38.78 46.08
C GLU A 211 16.06 -38.34 47.36
N LEU A 212 14.72 -38.35 47.33
CA LEU A 212 13.87 -38.03 48.47
C LEU A 212 14.01 -39.07 49.58
N GLU A 213 14.03 -40.36 49.25
CA GLU A 213 14.25 -41.43 50.23
C GLU A 213 15.64 -41.37 50.86
N GLU A 214 16.67 -41.04 50.08
CA GLU A 214 18.00 -40.76 50.64
C GLU A 214 17.99 -39.56 51.60
N MET A 215 17.26 -38.49 51.25
CA MET A 215 17.13 -37.29 52.09
C MET A 215 16.36 -37.58 53.38
N LYS A 216 15.23 -38.30 53.31
CA LYS A 216 14.48 -38.79 54.48
C LYS A 216 15.37 -39.62 55.40
N GLN A 217 16.24 -40.48 54.85
CA GLN A 217 17.21 -41.25 55.62
C GLN A 217 18.30 -40.39 56.27
N LYS A 218 18.79 -39.34 55.60
CA LYS A 218 19.73 -38.37 56.21
C LYS A 218 19.09 -37.67 57.41
N ILE A 219 17.88 -37.13 57.24
CA ILE A 219 17.13 -36.45 58.30
C ILE A 219 16.85 -37.42 59.46
N TRP A 220 16.43 -38.64 59.17
CA TRP A 220 16.21 -39.65 60.21
C TRP A 220 17.49 -39.93 61.01
N ARG A 221 18.67 -39.99 60.37
CA ARG A 221 19.95 -40.14 61.08
C ARG A 221 20.26 -38.94 61.96
N GLU A 222 20.14 -37.72 61.43
CA GLU A 222 20.46 -36.49 62.15
C GLU A 222 19.51 -36.22 63.34
N GLY A 223 18.22 -36.52 63.17
CA GLY A 223 17.21 -36.45 64.23
C GLY A 223 17.38 -37.55 65.29
N LYS A 224 17.75 -38.76 64.87
CA LYS A 224 17.87 -39.92 65.77
C LYS A 224 19.23 -40.01 66.48
N MET A 225 20.26 -39.35 65.96
CA MET A 225 21.55 -39.22 66.67
C MET A 225 21.40 -38.45 68.00
N LYS A 226 20.30 -37.68 68.16
CA LYS A 226 19.94 -37.01 69.42
C LYS A 226 19.11 -37.88 70.37
N THR A 227 18.60 -39.02 69.91
CA THR A 227 17.76 -39.93 70.71
C THR A 227 18.04 -41.38 70.29
N MET A 228 18.86 -42.13 71.04
CA MET A 228 18.53 -43.50 71.53
C MET A 228 19.74 -44.41 71.75
N ASN A 229 19.62 -45.18 72.83
CA ASN A 229 19.94 -46.61 72.83
C ASN A 229 18.87 -47.34 71.97
N LEU A 230 19.22 -47.80 70.76
CA LEU A 230 18.32 -48.59 69.89
C LEU A 230 18.54 -50.10 70.12
N ASP A 231 17.47 -50.91 70.05
CA ASP A 231 17.61 -52.36 70.21
C ASP A 231 18.20 -53.03 68.94
N PRO A 232 19.12 -54.02 69.08
CA PRO A 232 19.83 -54.63 67.96
C PRO A 232 18.94 -55.35 66.93
N TRP A 233 17.74 -55.80 67.32
CA TRP A 233 16.83 -56.51 66.43
C TRP A 233 16.17 -55.56 65.43
N ARG A 234 15.83 -54.35 65.88
CA ARG A 234 15.25 -53.30 65.03
C ARG A 234 16.27 -52.68 64.08
N GLU A 235 17.55 -52.63 64.47
CA GLU A 235 18.64 -52.25 63.55
C GLU A 235 18.77 -53.22 62.38
N ARG A 236 18.70 -54.52 62.64
CA ARG A 236 18.80 -55.55 61.61
C ARG A 236 17.68 -55.44 60.58
N LYS A 237 16.44 -55.23 61.05
CA LYS A 237 15.26 -55.05 60.18
C LYS A 237 15.35 -53.78 59.32
N LEU A 238 15.96 -52.72 59.86
CA LEU A 238 16.21 -51.47 59.12
C LEU A 238 17.37 -51.62 58.12
N GLU A 239 18.41 -52.41 58.43
CA GLU A 239 19.47 -52.75 57.49
C GLU A 239 18.96 -53.59 56.32
N GLU A 240 18.08 -54.55 56.60
CA GLU A 240 17.44 -55.38 55.59
C GLU A 240 16.60 -54.53 54.64
N LYS A 241 15.73 -53.68 55.17
CA LYS A 241 14.94 -52.73 54.38
C LYS A 241 15.81 -51.73 53.60
N ARG A 242 16.96 -51.32 54.16
CA ARG A 242 17.96 -50.49 53.44
C ARG A 242 18.65 -51.23 52.30
N ARG A 243 18.90 -52.53 52.45
CA ARG A 243 19.48 -53.34 51.37
C ARG A 243 18.46 -53.50 50.24
N GLU A 244 17.19 -53.63 50.58
CA GLU A 244 16.08 -53.71 49.64
C GLU A 244 15.94 -52.42 48.81
N ILE A 245 15.80 -51.26 49.47
CA ILE A 245 15.71 -49.95 48.78
C ILE A 245 16.98 -49.66 47.94
N ARG A 246 18.17 -50.03 48.42
CA ARG A 246 19.41 -49.89 47.62
C ARG A 246 19.44 -50.78 46.39
N LYS A 247 18.83 -51.96 46.45
CA LYS A 247 18.72 -52.84 45.29
C LYS A 247 17.76 -52.22 44.28
N GLU A 248 16.62 -51.72 44.74
CA GLU A 248 15.63 -51.04 43.89
C GLU A 248 16.24 -49.81 43.19
N CYS A 249 16.90 -48.90 43.93
CA CYS A 249 17.56 -47.74 43.28
C CYS A 249 18.69 -48.15 42.32
N LYS A 250 19.44 -49.23 42.59
CA LYS A 250 20.47 -49.73 41.67
C LYS A 250 19.89 -50.38 40.42
N GLU A 251 18.77 -51.08 40.56
CA GLU A 251 18.05 -51.69 39.45
C GLU A 251 17.48 -50.60 38.53
N GLU A 252 16.86 -49.57 39.10
CA GLU A 252 16.38 -48.41 38.36
C GLU A 252 17.52 -47.61 37.70
N GLU A 253 18.66 -47.47 38.36
CA GLU A 253 19.85 -46.85 37.76
C GLU A 253 20.40 -47.69 36.59
N MET A 254 20.39 -49.02 36.69
CA MET A 254 20.76 -49.92 35.60
C MET A 254 19.76 -49.84 34.43
N LYS A 255 18.46 -49.84 34.72
CA LYS A 255 17.41 -49.61 33.72
C LYS A 255 17.62 -48.27 33.00
N GLN A 256 17.97 -47.20 33.72
CA GLN A 256 18.30 -45.90 33.12
C GLN A 256 19.58 -45.91 32.26
N LYS A 257 20.57 -46.76 32.56
CA LYS A 257 21.78 -46.90 31.74
C LYS A 257 21.48 -47.64 30.43
N ILE A 258 20.75 -48.75 30.51
CA ILE A 258 20.30 -49.53 29.35
C ILE A 258 19.45 -48.64 28.42
N TRP A 259 18.47 -47.91 28.99
CA TRP A 259 17.66 -46.95 28.24
C TRP A 259 18.43 -45.75 27.65
N ARG A 260 19.61 -45.42 28.18
CA ARG A 260 20.48 -44.36 27.60
C ARG A 260 21.25 -44.88 26.40
N GLU A 261 21.65 -46.15 26.40
CA GLU A 261 22.29 -46.80 25.26
C GLU A 261 21.28 -47.03 24.13
N ASP A 262 20.07 -47.50 24.46
CA ASP A 262 18.98 -47.67 23.49
C ASP A 262 18.48 -46.33 22.91
N GLY A 263 18.48 -45.27 23.73
CA GLY A 263 18.13 -43.92 23.29
C GLY A 263 19.18 -43.27 22.37
N LEU A 264 20.44 -43.68 22.46
CA LEU A 264 21.52 -43.23 21.57
C LEU A 264 21.38 -43.84 20.17
N LEU A 265 20.84 -45.06 20.08
CA LEU A 265 20.54 -45.75 18.81
C LEU A 265 19.36 -45.11 18.06
N GLN A 266 18.32 -44.65 18.75
CA GLN A 266 17.18 -43.98 18.10
C GLN A 266 17.51 -42.59 17.52
N LEU A 267 18.59 -41.94 17.98
CA LEU A 267 19.09 -40.68 17.42
C LEU A 267 19.85 -40.88 16.09
N LEU A 268 20.35 -42.10 15.84
CA LEU A 268 21.04 -42.47 14.59
C LEU A 268 20.10 -43.03 13.52
N ASP A 269 18.88 -43.44 13.90
CA ASP A 269 17.83 -43.93 12.99
C ASP A 269 16.81 -42.84 12.58
N SER A 270 17.07 -41.57 12.90
CA SER A 270 16.24 -40.48 12.37
C SER A 270 16.48 -40.40 10.86
N PRO A 271 15.44 -40.54 10.01
CA PRO A 271 15.64 -40.46 8.57
C PRO A 271 16.21 -39.10 8.24
N GLU A 272 17.45 -39.09 7.74
CA GLU A 272 18.04 -37.92 7.11
C GLU A 272 17.03 -37.37 6.10
N THR A 273 16.64 -36.11 6.29
CA THR A 273 15.93 -35.34 5.29
C THR A 273 16.71 -35.42 3.97
N PRO A 274 16.12 -35.88 2.84
CA PRO A 274 16.82 -35.88 1.57
C PRO A 274 16.92 -34.44 1.07
N ALA A 275 18.06 -33.80 1.35
CA ALA A 275 18.51 -32.68 0.56
C ALA A 275 19.21 -33.22 -0.71
N GLU A 276 18.59 -32.91 -1.85
CA GLU A 276 19.27 -32.50 -3.08
C GLU A 276 19.90 -33.57 -4.00
N LYS A 277 19.17 -33.88 -5.09
CA LYS A 277 19.59 -34.17 -6.50
C LYS A 277 18.46 -34.96 -7.19
N GLN A 278 17.93 -34.65 -8.38
CA GLN A 278 18.47 -34.00 -9.58
C GLN A 278 17.35 -33.50 -10.54
N ASN A 279 17.62 -32.34 -11.16
CA ASN A 279 17.52 -32.00 -12.59
C ASN A 279 16.22 -32.15 -13.42
N GLY A 280 15.83 -31.05 -14.08
CA GLY A 280 16.00 -30.99 -15.54
C GLY A 280 14.80 -30.59 -16.42
N TYR A 281 14.92 -29.41 -17.05
CA TYR A 281 14.36 -28.98 -18.35
C TYR A 281 12.86 -28.63 -18.46
N SER A 282 12.56 -27.35 -18.72
CA SER A 282 12.35 -26.88 -20.11
C SER A 282 11.89 -25.41 -20.12
N THR A 283 12.80 -24.47 -20.34
CA THR A 283 12.44 -23.15 -20.90
C THR A 283 12.45 -23.28 -22.41
N GLY A 284 11.25 -23.49 -22.96
CA GLY A 284 10.99 -23.44 -24.39
C GLY A 284 11.15 -22.03 -24.94
N ASN A 285 11.82 -21.96 -26.08
CA ASN A 285 12.07 -20.80 -26.89
C ASN A 285 10.76 -20.34 -27.58
N SER A 286 10.45 -19.04 -27.54
CA SER A 286 9.67 -18.36 -28.58
C SER A 286 9.76 -16.86 -28.39
N LYS A 287 10.68 -16.22 -29.14
CA LYS A 287 10.45 -14.94 -29.81
C LYS A 287 11.34 -14.88 -31.07
N GLU A 288 10.76 -15.22 -32.22
CA GLU A 288 10.97 -14.46 -33.45
C GLU A 288 9.89 -13.37 -33.49
N ALA A 289 10.30 -12.11 -33.65
CA ALA A 289 9.68 -11.13 -34.55
C ALA A 289 10.36 -9.76 -34.35
N VAL A 290 10.79 -9.21 -35.50
CA VAL A 290 11.37 -7.87 -35.79
C VAL A 290 12.90 -7.78 -35.73
#